data_AF-A0A497LCS4-F1
#
_entry.id   AF-A0A497LCS4-F1
#
_cell.length_a   1.000
_cell.length_b   1.000
_cell.length_c   1.000
_cell.angle_alpha   90.00
_cell.angle_beta   90.00
_cell.angle_gamma   90.00
#
_symmetry.space_group_name_H-M   'P 1'
#
loop_
_entity.id
_entity.type
_entity.pdbx_description
1 polymer ?
#
loop_
_entity_poly.entity_id
_entity_poly.type
_entity_poly.pdbx_seq_one_letter_code
_entity_poly.pdbx_strand_id
1 'polypeptide(L)'
;MFAYGIFKVIYSPYKAFKEIIEKPSYIGPVLIMILFIIANTGFAYVFLSKAYTDQTMPPSSESDKWTENTAFWNSNANRTFLSSDCINGAYYGNSSIAFSKFNSSRVWMRLNITDALDCSGSNGYKNLSFRVKWTSPEAKPNNVSIYLLSTNSTDYFYSNLTEEFVDSAANVWNNITLALKTENWTGNADWGDINGLKLSFTWSKPENITVLIDGLFFHGVFKPLIETSSSYLFNYSLFAFMQFTTQWVVLGGLLYILSKLFGGKAAWRTLLTIA
;
A
#
# COMPACT_ATOMS: atom_id res chain seq x y z
N MET A 1 -17.28 -11.12 36.34
CA MET A 1 -16.44 -10.52 37.41
C MET A 1 -15.52 -9.43 36.87
N PHE A 2 -14.73 -9.69 35.82
CA PHE A 2 -13.85 -8.69 35.19
C PHE A 2 -14.58 -7.49 34.58
N ALA A 3 -15.70 -7.69 33.86
CA ALA A 3 -16.49 -6.59 33.30
C ALA A 3 -16.94 -5.57 34.36
N TYR A 4 -17.42 -6.05 35.52
CA TYR A 4 -17.77 -5.20 36.66
C TYR A 4 -16.54 -4.43 37.19
N GLY A 5 -15.38 -5.07 37.26
CA GLY A 5 -14.11 -4.42 37.61
C GLY A 5 -13.72 -3.31 36.63
N ILE A 6 -13.88 -3.53 35.32
CA ILE A 6 -13.60 -2.54 34.27
C ILE A 6 -14.52 -1.32 34.45
N PHE A 7 -15.83 -1.53 34.58
CA PHE A 7 -16.78 -0.43 34.80
C PHE A 7 -16.51 0.32 36.11
N LYS A 8 -16.12 -0.39 37.17
CA LYS A 8 -15.77 0.24 38.45
C LYS A 8 -14.52 1.12 38.36
N VAL A 9 -13.50 0.71 37.59
CA VAL A 9 -12.32 1.54 37.35
C VAL A 9 -12.65 2.76 36.50
N ILE A 10 -13.49 2.61 35.47
CA ILE A 10 -13.91 3.73 34.63
C ILE A 10 -14.74 4.74 35.44
N TYR A 11 -15.67 4.26 36.27
CA TYR A 11 -16.58 5.11 37.05
C TYR A 11 -15.94 5.73 38.29
N SER A 12 -15.06 5.00 38.98
CA SER A 12 -14.44 5.43 40.24
C SER A 12 -13.01 4.90 40.39
N PRO A 13 -12.06 5.39 39.57
CA PRO A 13 -10.71 4.82 39.49
C PRO A 13 -10.01 4.80 40.85
N TYR A 14 -10.09 5.90 41.61
CA TYR A 14 -9.49 5.98 42.94
C TYR A 14 -9.98 4.88 43.89
N LYS A 15 -11.30 4.64 43.94
CA LYS A 15 -11.89 3.63 44.82
C LYS A 15 -11.52 2.21 44.37
N ALA A 16 -11.49 1.98 43.06
CA ALA A 16 -11.11 0.70 42.49
C ALA A 16 -9.64 0.35 42.77
N PHE A 17 -8.71 1.29 42.53
CA PHE A 17 -7.29 1.08 42.79
C PHE A 17 -6.99 0.98 44.28
N LYS A 18 -7.67 1.75 45.13
CA LYS A 18 -7.56 1.62 46.59
C LYS A 18 -7.90 0.21 47.06
N GLU A 19 -9.00 -0.37 46.58
CA GLU A 19 -9.37 -1.75 46.93
C GLU A 19 -8.36 -2.79 46.43
N ILE A 20 -7.76 -2.58 45.25
CA ILE A 20 -6.71 -3.46 44.70
C ILE A 20 -5.46 -3.44 45.58
N ILE A 21 -5.07 -2.26 46.07
CA ILE A 21 -3.91 -2.08 46.96
C ILE A 21 -4.19 -2.67 48.35
N GLU A 22 -5.40 -2.48 48.89
CA GLU A 22 -5.78 -3.00 50.21
C GLU A 22 -5.93 -4.53 50.23
N LYS A 23 -6.26 -5.16 49.10
CA LYS A 23 -6.40 -6.62 48.95
C LYS A 23 -5.69 -7.12 47.68
N PRO A 24 -4.36 -7.17 47.68
CA PRO A 24 -3.57 -7.53 46.50
C PRO A 24 -3.90 -8.95 46.04
N SER A 25 -4.30 -9.08 44.78
CA SER A 25 -4.56 -10.36 44.10
C SER A 25 -4.22 -10.23 42.62
N TYR A 26 -4.02 -11.37 41.94
CA TYR A 26 -3.70 -11.40 40.50
C TYR A 26 -4.76 -10.70 39.62
N ILE A 27 -5.96 -10.47 40.16
CA ILE A 27 -7.04 -9.72 39.49
C ILE A 27 -6.61 -8.29 39.20
N GLY A 28 -5.81 -7.65 40.06
CA GLY A 28 -5.32 -6.28 39.89
C GLY A 28 -4.47 -6.11 38.62
N PRO A 29 -3.33 -6.80 38.51
CA PRO A 29 -2.49 -6.75 37.31
C PRO A 29 -3.24 -7.15 36.03
N VAL A 30 -4.10 -8.18 36.08
CA VAL A 30 -4.91 -8.60 34.92
C VAL A 30 -5.90 -7.50 34.51
N LEU A 31 -6.51 -6.80 35.47
CA LEU A 31 -7.41 -5.68 35.18
C LEU A 31 -6.66 -4.51 34.53
N ILE A 32 -5.47 -4.16 35.04
CA ILE A 32 -4.60 -3.12 34.47
C ILE A 32 -4.19 -3.50 33.05
N MET A 33 -3.81 -4.76 32.83
CA MET A 33 -3.48 -5.28 31.50
C MET A 33 -4.63 -5.10 30.51
N ILE A 34 -5.86 -5.46 30.90
CA ILE A 34 -7.04 -5.31 30.03
C ILE A 34 -7.27 -3.83 29.70
N LEU A 35 -7.18 -2.94 30.69
CA LEU A 35 -7.34 -1.50 30.47
C LEU A 35 -6.24 -0.93 29.57
N PHE A 36 -4.99 -1.39 29.73
CA PHE A 36 -3.86 -1.01 28.90
C PHE A 36 -4.07 -1.43 27.44
N ILE A 37 -4.54 -2.65 27.20
CA ILE A 37 -4.86 -3.13 25.85
C ILE A 37 -5.98 -2.29 25.24
N ILE A 38 -7.09 -2.06 25.96
CA ILE A 38 -8.21 -1.24 25.48
C ILE A 38 -7.75 0.17 25.12
N ALA A 39 -6.93 0.81 25.97
CA ALA A 39 -6.42 2.15 25.72
C ALA A 39 -5.51 2.20 24.48
N ASN A 40 -4.60 1.24 24.32
CA ASN A 40 -3.70 1.17 23.15
C ASN A 40 -4.46 0.86 21.86
N THR A 41 -5.41 -0.07 21.89
CA THR A 41 -6.27 -0.37 20.74
C THR A 41 -7.15 0.83 20.38
N GLY A 42 -7.69 1.54 21.37
CA GLY A 42 -8.45 2.78 21.15
C GLY A 42 -7.59 3.88 20.52
N PHE A 43 -6.36 4.06 21.01
CA PHE A 43 -5.39 4.98 20.41
C PHE A 43 -5.07 4.59 18.96
N ALA A 44 -4.76 3.32 18.71
CA ALA A 44 -4.49 2.81 17.37
C ALA A 44 -5.68 3.02 16.43
N TYR A 45 -6.91 2.77 16.90
CA TYR A 45 -8.12 3.04 16.13
C TYR A 45 -8.23 4.52 15.72
N VAL A 46 -8.04 5.44 16.67
CA VAL A 46 -8.08 6.88 16.39
C VAL A 46 -6.97 7.30 15.43
N PHE A 47 -5.77 6.73 15.58
CA PHE A 47 -4.65 7.01 14.69
C PHE A 47 -4.92 6.48 13.27
N LEU A 48 -5.28 5.21 13.13
CA LEU A 48 -5.50 4.54 11.84
C LEU A 48 -6.74 5.06 11.10
N SER A 49 -7.74 5.57 11.81
CA SER A 49 -8.89 6.24 11.19
C SER A 49 -8.57 7.64 10.66
N LYS A 50 -7.45 8.23 11.08
CA LYS A 50 -6.98 9.56 10.65
C LYS A 50 -5.73 9.54 9.78
N ALA A 51 -5.05 8.39 9.70
CA ALA A 51 -3.95 8.17 8.77
C ALA A 51 -4.54 7.75 7.43
N TYR A 52 -4.38 8.57 6.40
CA TYR A 52 -4.91 8.29 5.08
C TYR A 52 -3.81 7.78 4.16
N THR A 53 -4.14 6.76 3.37
CA THR A 53 -3.27 6.20 2.34
C THR A 53 -3.97 6.23 0.99
N ASP A 54 -3.20 6.40 -0.07
CA ASP A 54 -3.71 6.38 -1.43
C ASP A 54 -4.27 5.00 -1.79
N GLN A 55 -5.47 4.96 -2.36
CA GLN A 55 -6.04 3.72 -2.88
C GLN A 55 -5.41 3.45 -4.26
N THR A 56 -4.52 2.47 -4.35
CA THR A 56 -3.89 2.09 -5.61
C THR A 56 -4.52 0.83 -6.22
N MET A 57 -4.46 0.72 -7.55
CA MET A 57 -4.48 -0.56 -8.26
C MET A 57 -3.19 -0.67 -9.08
N PRO A 58 -2.38 -1.72 -8.90
CA PRO A 58 -2.58 -2.82 -7.94
C PRO A 58 -2.52 -2.33 -6.47
N PRO A 59 -3.12 -3.06 -5.52
CA PRO A 59 -3.06 -2.68 -4.12
C PRO A 59 -1.62 -2.76 -3.61
N SER A 60 -1.27 -1.95 -2.61
CA SER A 60 0.09 -1.87 -2.08
C SER A 60 0.68 -3.20 -1.57
N SER A 61 -0.16 -4.18 -1.25
CA SER A 61 0.24 -5.54 -0.87
C SER A 61 0.76 -6.40 -2.03
N GLU A 62 0.41 -6.03 -3.26
CA GLU A 62 0.79 -6.74 -4.50
C GLU A 62 1.88 -5.99 -5.29
N SER A 63 2.34 -4.84 -4.80
CA SER A 63 3.32 -3.98 -5.49
C SER A 63 2.87 -3.65 -6.94
N ASP A 64 3.79 -3.32 -7.85
CA ASP A 64 3.48 -3.19 -9.28
C ASP A 64 3.44 -4.56 -9.98
N LYS A 65 2.43 -5.38 -9.66
CA LYS A 65 2.31 -6.71 -10.29
C LYS A 65 2.24 -6.65 -11.83
N TRP A 66 1.84 -5.52 -12.40
CA TRP A 66 1.64 -5.40 -13.84
C TRP A 66 2.96 -5.22 -14.58
N THR A 67 3.98 -4.60 -13.98
CA THR A 67 5.33 -4.50 -14.57
C THR A 67 6.26 -5.61 -14.10
N GLU A 68 5.89 -6.31 -13.03
CA GLU A 68 6.62 -7.48 -12.54
C GLU A 68 6.32 -8.78 -13.33
N ASN A 69 5.32 -8.79 -14.22
CA ASN A 69 4.98 -9.99 -15.00
C ASN A 69 4.50 -9.68 -16.43
N THR A 70 5.26 -10.16 -17.41
CA THR A 70 4.96 -10.00 -18.84
C THR A 70 3.69 -10.72 -19.32
N ALA A 71 3.13 -11.65 -18.55
CA ALA A 71 1.92 -12.40 -18.89
C ALA A 71 0.67 -11.52 -18.94
N PHE A 72 0.65 -10.39 -18.23
CA PHE A 72 -0.45 -9.43 -18.29
C PHE A 72 -0.48 -8.62 -19.59
N TRP A 73 0.60 -8.68 -20.38
CA TRP A 73 0.79 -7.82 -21.54
C TRP A 73 0.68 -8.58 -22.86
N ASN A 74 -0.07 -8.00 -23.80
CA ASN A 74 -0.04 -8.33 -25.21
C ASN A 74 0.66 -7.20 -25.98
N SER A 75 1.43 -7.51 -27.01
CA SER A 75 2.21 -6.51 -27.75
C SER A 75 2.55 -7.01 -29.16
N ASN A 76 2.82 -6.07 -30.07
CA ASN A 76 3.46 -6.38 -31.35
C ASN A 76 4.99 -6.48 -31.28
N ALA A 77 5.58 -6.28 -30.10
CA ALA A 77 6.99 -6.34 -29.79
C ALA A 77 7.30 -7.55 -28.90
N ASN A 78 8.55 -7.99 -28.91
CA ASN A 78 9.01 -9.00 -27.97
C ASN A 78 9.05 -8.41 -26.57
N ARG A 79 8.54 -9.16 -25.59
CA ARG A 79 8.48 -8.73 -24.18
C ARG A 79 9.62 -9.37 -23.43
N THR A 80 10.39 -8.58 -22.69
CA THR A 80 11.52 -9.08 -21.91
C THR A 80 11.49 -8.44 -20.52
N PHE A 81 11.68 -9.29 -19.52
CA PHE A 81 11.79 -8.87 -18.12
C PHE A 81 13.19 -8.36 -17.84
N LEU A 82 13.32 -7.23 -17.15
CA LEU A 82 14.60 -6.61 -16.81
C LEU A 82 14.65 -6.24 -15.33
N SER A 83 15.59 -6.83 -14.59
CA SER A 83 15.87 -6.45 -13.20
C SER A 83 17.01 -5.43 -13.08
N SER A 84 17.85 -5.29 -14.10
CA SER A 84 19.00 -4.36 -14.09
C SER A 84 18.60 -2.91 -14.35
N ASP A 85 17.42 -2.67 -14.90
CA ASP A 85 16.97 -1.38 -15.40
C ASP A 85 15.50 -1.18 -15.07
N CYS A 86 15.25 -0.90 -13.80
CA CYS A 86 13.94 -0.75 -13.20
C CYS A 86 13.94 0.38 -12.16
N ILE A 87 12.76 0.74 -11.72
CA ILE A 87 12.53 1.73 -10.68
C ILE A 87 12.53 1.01 -9.33
N ASN A 88 13.59 1.20 -8.56
CA ASN A 88 13.66 0.62 -7.23
C ASN A 88 12.71 1.34 -6.25
N GLY A 89 11.89 0.58 -5.55
CA GLY A 89 11.18 1.07 -4.38
C GLY A 89 10.23 0.03 -3.79
N ALA A 90 9.84 0.25 -2.53
CA ALA A 90 9.05 -0.71 -1.76
C ALA A 90 7.74 -1.15 -2.45
N TYR A 91 7.14 -0.27 -3.26
CA TYR A 91 5.88 -0.54 -3.98
C TYR A 91 6.08 -0.83 -5.47
N TYR A 92 7.22 -0.46 -6.05
CA TYR A 92 7.48 -0.62 -7.49
C TYR A 92 7.92 -2.03 -7.84
N GLY A 93 8.46 -2.78 -6.87
CA GLY A 93 9.09 -4.06 -7.15
C GLY A 93 10.56 -3.89 -7.54
N ASN A 94 11.08 -4.85 -8.30
CA ASN A 94 12.50 -4.96 -8.63
C ASN A 94 12.73 -5.20 -10.14
N SER A 95 11.74 -4.88 -10.97
CA SER A 95 11.81 -5.15 -12.40
C SER A 95 10.97 -4.20 -13.25
N SER A 96 11.30 -4.18 -14.54
CA SER A 96 10.54 -3.51 -15.58
C SER A 96 10.32 -4.42 -16.78
N ILE A 97 9.43 -4.02 -17.69
CA ILE A 97 9.18 -4.76 -18.94
C ILE A 97 9.71 -3.95 -20.11
N ALA A 98 10.64 -4.53 -20.87
CA ALA A 98 11.06 -4.05 -22.17
C ALA A 98 10.20 -4.64 -23.29
N PHE A 99 9.80 -3.76 -24.21
CA PHE A 99 9.10 -4.07 -25.45
C PHE A 99 10.01 -3.73 -26.62
N SER A 100 10.62 -4.76 -27.19
CA SER A 100 11.64 -4.63 -28.23
C SER A 100 11.14 -5.13 -29.57
N LYS A 101 11.30 -4.32 -30.62
CA LYS A 101 10.88 -4.67 -31.98
C LYS A 101 11.93 -4.23 -32.99
N PHE A 102 12.33 -5.17 -33.83
CA PHE A 102 13.29 -4.92 -34.91
C PHE A 102 12.61 -4.27 -36.11
N ASN A 103 13.31 -3.33 -36.75
CA ASN A 103 12.93 -2.68 -38.00
C ASN A 103 11.44 -2.30 -38.07
N SER A 104 10.99 -1.47 -37.13
CA SER A 104 9.61 -1.03 -37.06
C SER A 104 9.52 0.45 -36.75
N SER A 105 8.47 1.10 -37.22
CA SER A 105 8.15 2.48 -36.87
C SER A 105 7.16 2.58 -35.71
N ARG A 106 6.62 1.45 -35.21
CA ARG A 106 5.60 1.46 -34.16
C ARG A 106 5.72 0.28 -33.20
N VAL A 107 5.74 0.59 -31.92
CA VAL A 107 5.57 -0.38 -30.82
C VAL A 107 4.29 -0.04 -30.07
N TRP A 108 3.47 -1.06 -29.82
CA TRP A 108 2.33 -0.94 -28.91
C TRP A 108 2.35 -2.06 -27.89
N MET A 109 1.87 -1.75 -26.70
CA MET A 109 1.78 -2.66 -25.57
C MET A 109 0.40 -2.48 -24.94
N ARG A 110 -0.28 -3.59 -24.67
CA ARG A 110 -1.62 -3.63 -24.11
C ARG A 110 -1.59 -4.47 -22.83
N LEU A 111 -1.88 -3.82 -21.72
CA LEU A 111 -2.19 -4.47 -20.45
C LEU A 111 -3.63 -4.97 -20.48
N ASN A 112 -3.83 -6.21 -20.09
CA ASN A 112 -5.16 -6.75 -19.80
C ASN A 112 -5.35 -6.76 -18.28
N ILE A 113 -6.41 -6.09 -17.83
CA ILE A 113 -6.76 -6.01 -16.42
C ILE A 113 -7.87 -7.04 -16.17
N THR A 114 -7.59 -8.04 -15.35
CA THR A 114 -8.53 -9.14 -15.08
C THR A 114 -9.79 -8.66 -14.36
N ASP A 115 -9.60 -7.81 -13.34
CA ASP A 115 -10.68 -7.24 -12.54
C ASP A 115 -10.90 -5.80 -13.01
N ALA A 116 -12.00 -5.56 -13.72
CA ALA A 116 -12.29 -4.25 -14.29
C ALA A 116 -12.29 -3.16 -13.22
N LEU A 117 -11.74 -2.01 -13.59
CA LEU A 117 -11.56 -0.87 -12.69
C LEU A 117 -12.69 0.12 -12.88
N ASP A 118 -13.30 0.50 -11.76
CA ASP A 118 -14.24 1.60 -11.70
C ASP A 118 -13.48 2.92 -11.53
N CYS A 119 -13.39 3.69 -12.61
CA CYS A 119 -12.91 5.07 -12.64
C CYS A 119 -14.08 6.09 -12.58
N SER A 120 -15.31 5.60 -12.45
CA SER A 120 -16.53 6.41 -12.32
C SER A 120 -16.79 6.85 -10.87
N GLY A 121 -17.85 7.63 -10.66
CA GLY A 121 -18.29 8.06 -9.33
C GLY A 121 -17.29 8.91 -8.54
N SER A 122 -17.56 9.14 -7.25
CA SER A 122 -16.66 9.88 -6.34
C SER A 122 -15.54 9.00 -5.77
N ASN A 123 -15.77 7.70 -5.64
CA ASN A 123 -14.86 6.76 -4.98
C ASN A 123 -13.99 5.93 -5.96
N GLY A 124 -14.23 6.04 -7.26
CA GLY A 124 -13.43 5.35 -8.27
C GLY A 124 -12.05 5.97 -8.49
N TYR A 125 -11.22 5.31 -9.28
CA TYR A 125 -9.87 5.77 -9.62
C TYR A 125 -9.90 7.10 -10.37
N LYS A 126 -9.01 8.03 -9.96
CA LYS A 126 -8.94 9.43 -10.41
C LYS A 126 -7.73 9.73 -11.25
N ASN A 127 -6.60 9.10 -10.96
CA ASN A 127 -5.37 9.31 -11.73
C ASN A 127 -4.78 7.98 -12.17
N LEU A 128 -3.99 8.04 -13.23
CA LEU A 128 -3.12 6.96 -13.69
C LEU A 128 -1.70 7.49 -13.69
N SER A 129 -0.78 6.81 -13.00
CA SER A 129 0.65 7.09 -13.10
C SER A 129 1.38 5.91 -13.72
N PHE A 130 2.43 6.20 -14.47
CA PHE A 130 3.36 5.21 -14.96
C PHE A 130 4.68 5.86 -15.34
N ARG A 131 5.73 5.06 -15.38
CA ARG A 131 7.06 5.47 -15.81
C ARG A 131 7.41 4.76 -17.10
N VAL A 132 8.05 5.50 -17.98
CA VAL A 132 8.40 4.99 -19.30
C VAL A 132 9.73 5.55 -19.75
N LYS A 133 10.49 4.69 -20.41
CA LYS A 133 11.80 5.01 -20.95
C LYS A 133 11.92 4.37 -22.32
N TRP A 134 12.51 5.04 -23.30
CA TRP A 134 12.94 4.36 -24.53
C TRP A 134 14.45 4.35 -24.58
N THR A 135 15.04 3.22 -24.94
CA THR A 135 16.50 3.05 -25.02
C THR A 135 17.00 3.02 -26.45
N SER A 136 16.09 2.74 -27.39
CA SER A 136 16.37 2.75 -28.83
C SER A 136 15.07 3.04 -29.58
N PRO A 137 15.11 3.81 -30.69
CA PRO A 137 16.25 4.59 -31.15
C PRO A 137 16.53 5.82 -30.27
N GLU A 138 17.67 6.48 -30.45
CA GLU A 138 17.99 7.72 -29.71
C GLU A 138 17.00 8.86 -30.07
N ALA A 139 16.49 8.84 -31.31
CA ALA A 139 15.45 9.76 -31.74
C ALA A 139 14.17 9.60 -30.88
N LYS A 140 13.56 10.73 -30.52
CA LYS A 140 12.29 10.74 -29.77
C LYS A 140 11.12 10.19 -30.60
N PRO A 141 10.12 9.56 -29.95
CA PRO A 141 8.89 9.19 -30.65
C PRO A 141 8.18 10.44 -31.18
N ASN A 142 7.65 10.34 -32.40
CA ASN A 142 6.86 11.39 -33.05
C ASN A 142 5.44 11.47 -32.50
N ASN A 143 4.89 10.33 -32.07
CA ASN A 143 3.55 10.26 -31.50
C ASN A 143 3.52 9.23 -30.38
N VAL A 144 3.04 9.66 -29.22
CA VAL A 144 2.76 8.79 -28.07
C VAL A 144 1.28 8.91 -27.75
N SER A 145 0.61 7.76 -27.66
CA SER A 145 -0.81 7.71 -27.34
C SER A 145 -1.11 6.65 -26.31
N ILE A 146 -2.11 6.94 -25.48
CA ILE A 146 -2.67 6.01 -24.51
C ILE A 146 -4.14 5.78 -24.80
N TYR A 147 -4.58 4.54 -24.58
CA TYR A 147 -5.97 4.12 -24.70
C TYR A 147 -6.35 3.39 -23.41
N LEU A 148 -7.48 3.76 -22.81
CA LEU A 148 -8.11 2.99 -21.74
C LEU A 148 -9.28 2.24 -22.34
N LEU A 149 -9.21 0.90 -22.30
CA LEU A 149 -10.16 0.00 -22.93
C LEU A 149 -11.28 -0.33 -21.94
N SER A 150 -12.52 -0.33 -22.42
CA SER A 150 -13.71 -0.66 -21.64
C SER A 150 -14.37 -1.96 -22.14
N THR A 151 -15.64 -2.18 -21.81
CA THR A 151 -16.45 -3.42 -21.99
C THR A 151 -16.18 -4.17 -23.30
N ASN A 152 -15.96 -3.45 -24.41
CA ASN A 152 -15.49 -4.02 -25.68
C ASN A 152 -14.13 -3.44 -26.07
N SER A 153 -13.27 -4.25 -26.70
CA SER A 153 -11.92 -3.81 -27.11
C SER A 153 -11.88 -2.68 -28.15
N THR A 154 -13.02 -2.36 -28.76
CA THR A 154 -13.21 -1.23 -29.69
C THR A 154 -13.72 0.02 -29.00
N ASP A 155 -14.16 -0.10 -27.75
CA ASP A 155 -14.68 1.00 -26.95
C ASP A 155 -13.60 1.48 -25.97
N TYR A 156 -13.15 2.71 -26.14
CA TYR A 156 -12.00 3.22 -25.42
C TYR A 156 -12.03 4.72 -25.22
N PHE A 157 -11.33 5.16 -24.18
CA PHE A 157 -10.88 6.53 -24.04
C PHE A 157 -9.48 6.66 -24.64
N TYR A 158 -9.22 7.77 -25.32
CA TYR A 158 -7.96 8.09 -25.98
C TYR A 158 -7.42 9.42 -25.45
N SER A 159 -6.11 9.45 -25.18
CA SER A 159 -5.37 10.68 -24.93
C SER A 159 -4.06 10.68 -25.72
N ASN A 160 -3.72 11.84 -26.28
CA ASN A 160 -2.43 12.07 -26.90
C ASN A 160 -1.44 12.51 -25.81
N LEU A 161 -0.32 11.80 -25.69
CA LEU A 161 0.73 12.06 -24.71
C LEU A 161 1.98 12.69 -25.32
N THR A 162 1.98 13.00 -26.63
CA THR A 162 3.18 13.45 -27.34
C THR A 162 3.82 14.69 -26.69
N GLU A 163 3.01 15.59 -26.13
CA GLU A 163 3.50 16.81 -25.45
C GLU A 163 4.24 16.49 -24.14
N GLU A 164 3.87 15.43 -23.43
CA GLU A 164 4.53 14.97 -22.20
C GLU A 164 5.96 14.44 -22.45
N PHE A 165 6.34 14.24 -23.71
CA PHE A 165 7.65 13.72 -24.12
C PHE A 165 8.53 14.78 -24.80
N VAL A 166 8.11 16.04 -24.82
CA VAL A 166 8.86 17.12 -25.50
C VAL A 166 10.24 17.34 -24.88
N ASP A 167 10.30 17.35 -23.55
CA ASP A 167 11.52 17.56 -22.77
C ASP A 167 12.19 16.24 -22.32
N SER A 168 11.65 15.11 -22.77
CA SER A 168 12.17 13.79 -22.43
C SER A 168 13.41 13.43 -23.25
N ALA A 169 14.39 12.79 -22.60
CA ALA A 169 15.60 12.29 -23.25
C ALA A 169 15.56 10.76 -23.41
N ALA A 170 16.26 10.26 -24.43
CA ALA A 170 16.48 8.84 -24.60
C ALA A 170 17.25 8.27 -23.39
N ASN A 171 16.94 7.03 -23.03
CA ASN A 171 17.50 6.32 -21.89
C ASN A 171 17.31 7.03 -20.52
N VAL A 172 16.29 7.88 -20.40
CA VAL A 172 15.88 8.48 -19.13
C VAL A 172 14.43 8.08 -18.81
N TRP A 173 14.17 7.73 -17.55
CA TRP A 173 12.83 7.42 -17.07
C TRP A 173 11.99 8.69 -16.96
N ASN A 174 10.87 8.72 -17.68
CA ASN A 174 9.90 9.81 -17.64
C ASN A 174 8.73 9.38 -16.77
N ASN A 175 8.31 10.26 -15.85
CA ASN A 175 7.17 10.03 -14.98
C ASN A 175 5.94 10.70 -15.57
N ILE A 176 4.93 9.90 -15.90
CA ILE A 176 3.68 10.36 -16.49
C ILE A 176 2.58 10.21 -15.46
N THR A 177 1.78 11.25 -15.25
CA THR A 177 0.58 11.20 -14.40
C THR A 177 -0.57 11.86 -15.13
N LEU A 178 -1.65 11.10 -15.31
CA LEU A 178 -2.82 11.52 -16.07
C LEU A 178 -4.04 11.57 -15.17
N ALA A 179 -4.71 12.72 -15.15
CA ALA A 179 -6.03 12.83 -14.52
C ALA A 179 -7.08 12.17 -15.43
N LEU A 180 -7.84 11.23 -14.87
CA LEU A 180 -8.92 10.51 -15.54
C LEU A 180 -10.19 11.37 -15.55
N LYS A 181 -11.07 11.12 -16.53
CA LYS A 181 -12.36 11.83 -16.68
C LYS A 181 -12.21 13.36 -16.79
N THR A 182 -11.17 13.80 -17.50
CA THR A 182 -10.93 15.21 -17.86
C THR A 182 -11.18 15.42 -19.35
N GLU A 183 -11.23 16.68 -19.79
CA GLU A 183 -11.43 17.07 -21.20
C GLU A 183 -10.32 16.57 -22.14
N ASN A 184 -9.18 16.16 -21.58
CA ASN A 184 -8.05 15.61 -22.33
C ASN A 184 -8.33 14.21 -22.89
N TRP A 185 -9.36 13.52 -22.39
CA TRP A 185 -9.77 12.21 -22.86
C TRP A 185 -10.89 12.33 -23.88
N THR A 186 -10.69 11.73 -25.05
CA THR A 186 -11.72 11.59 -26.09
C THR A 186 -12.24 10.17 -26.13
N GLY A 187 -13.51 9.96 -26.48
CA GLY A 187 -14.15 8.64 -26.52
C GLY A 187 -15.44 8.60 -25.72
N ASN A 188 -16.30 7.64 -26.01
CA ASN A 188 -17.60 7.47 -25.37
C ASN A 188 -17.75 6.07 -24.74
N ALA A 189 -16.67 5.62 -24.11
CA ALA A 189 -16.63 4.35 -23.40
C ALA A 189 -17.20 4.47 -21.98
N ASP A 190 -17.25 3.37 -21.23
CA ASP A 190 -17.66 3.37 -19.84
C ASP A 190 -16.46 3.48 -18.88
N TRP A 191 -16.42 4.54 -18.08
CA TRP A 191 -15.43 4.73 -17.02
C TRP A 191 -15.61 3.75 -15.85
N GLY A 192 -16.78 3.10 -15.73
CA GLY A 192 -17.07 2.12 -14.68
C GLY A 192 -16.48 0.73 -14.93
N ASP A 193 -15.97 0.46 -16.13
CA ASP A 193 -15.58 -0.89 -16.58
C ASP A 193 -14.25 -0.88 -17.36
N ILE A 194 -13.22 -0.24 -16.81
CA ILE A 194 -11.89 -0.20 -17.47
C ILE A 194 -11.20 -1.55 -17.30
N ASN A 195 -11.06 -2.31 -18.39
CA ASN A 195 -10.50 -3.66 -18.40
C ASN A 195 -9.15 -3.77 -19.12
N GLY A 196 -8.62 -2.65 -19.60
CA GLY A 196 -7.32 -2.66 -20.26
C GLY A 196 -6.72 -1.28 -20.46
N LEU A 197 -5.42 -1.28 -20.70
CA LEU A 197 -4.65 -0.09 -21.03
C LEU A 197 -3.76 -0.41 -22.21
N LYS A 198 -3.69 0.48 -23.20
CA LYS A 198 -2.80 0.32 -24.34
C LYS A 198 -1.98 1.58 -24.52
N LEU A 199 -0.67 1.41 -24.64
CA LEU A 199 0.26 2.45 -25.03
C LEU A 199 0.77 2.19 -26.44
N SER A 200 0.94 3.25 -27.23
CA SER A 200 1.44 3.16 -28.59
C SER A 200 2.43 4.30 -28.87
N PHE A 201 3.63 3.91 -29.28
CA PHE A 201 4.74 4.79 -29.61
C PHE A 201 5.07 4.65 -31.09
N THR A 202 5.20 5.78 -31.78
CA THR A 202 5.47 5.82 -33.23
C THR A 202 6.64 6.73 -33.54
N TRP A 203 7.54 6.27 -34.43
CA TRP A 203 8.68 7.00 -34.97
C TRP A 203 8.48 7.28 -36.46
N SER A 204 9.15 8.32 -36.95
CA SER A 204 9.08 8.74 -38.35
C SER A 204 9.65 7.72 -39.33
N LYS A 205 10.61 6.89 -38.89
CA LYS A 205 11.28 5.88 -39.70
C LYS A 205 11.31 4.53 -39.00
N PRO A 206 11.34 3.41 -39.74
CA PRO A 206 11.54 2.09 -39.17
C PRO A 206 12.94 1.96 -38.57
N GLU A 207 13.02 1.64 -37.28
CA GLU A 207 14.27 1.43 -36.55
C GLU A 207 14.11 0.29 -35.52
N ASN A 208 15.17 0.00 -34.78
CA ASN A 208 15.12 -0.95 -33.67
C ASN A 208 14.57 -0.20 -32.46
N ILE A 209 13.32 -0.48 -32.12
CA ILE A 209 12.63 0.18 -31.03
C ILE A 209 12.71 -0.68 -29.78
N THR A 210 13.08 -0.07 -28.66
CA THR A 210 13.00 -0.67 -27.32
C THR A 210 12.42 0.36 -26.36
N VAL A 211 11.24 0.04 -25.80
CA VAL A 211 10.54 0.87 -24.81
C VAL A 211 10.36 0.05 -23.53
N LEU A 212 10.71 0.62 -22.39
CA LEU A 212 10.54 0.06 -21.06
C LEU A 212 9.40 0.78 -20.35
N ILE A 213 8.62 0.02 -19.59
CA ILE A 213 7.56 0.54 -18.71
C ILE A 213 7.76 0.00 -17.29
N ASP A 214 7.47 0.85 -16.31
CA ASP A 214 7.51 0.51 -14.89
C ASP A 214 6.58 1.42 -14.08
N GLY A 215 6.29 1.08 -12.82
CA GLY A 215 5.53 1.88 -11.87
C GLY A 215 4.13 2.29 -12.31
N LEU A 216 3.36 1.37 -12.91
CA LEU A 216 2.02 1.59 -13.42
C LEU A 216 0.96 1.42 -12.32
N PHE A 217 0.34 2.54 -11.91
CA PHE A 217 -0.69 2.53 -10.87
C PHE A 217 -1.89 3.39 -11.24
N PHE A 218 -3.09 2.87 -10.98
CA PHE A 218 -4.29 3.69 -10.86
C PHE A 218 -4.41 4.19 -9.42
N HIS A 219 -4.66 5.47 -9.24
CA HIS A 219 -4.79 6.14 -7.94
C HIS A 219 -6.22 6.61 -7.73
N GLY A 220 -6.82 6.24 -6.60
CA GLY A 220 -8.19 6.54 -6.25
C GLY A 220 -8.30 7.63 -5.21
N VAL A 221 -9.24 7.45 -4.29
CA VAL A 221 -9.38 8.33 -3.14
C VAL A 221 -8.45 7.91 -2.02
N PHE A 222 -8.02 8.87 -1.22
CA PHE A 222 -7.32 8.59 0.01
C PHE A 222 -8.27 7.92 1.00
N LYS A 223 -7.96 6.70 1.42
CA LYS A 223 -8.74 5.94 2.39
C LYS A 223 -8.02 5.86 3.74
N PRO A 224 -8.77 5.87 4.85
CA PRO A 224 -8.20 5.59 6.16
C PRO A 224 -7.48 4.23 6.18
N LEU A 225 -6.32 4.16 6.84
CA LEU A 225 -5.48 2.96 6.94
C LEU A 225 -6.22 1.79 7.62
N ILE A 226 -7.20 2.12 8.46
CA ILE A 226 -8.08 1.13 9.09
C ILE A 226 -8.97 0.37 8.08
N GLU A 227 -9.33 1.00 6.95
CA GLU A 227 -10.14 0.36 5.90
C GLU A 227 -9.30 -0.51 4.96
N THR A 228 -8.02 -0.20 4.80
CA THR A 228 -7.12 -0.95 3.93
C THR A 228 -6.59 -2.23 4.57
N SER A 229 -6.53 -2.32 5.91
CA SER A 229 -6.19 -3.57 6.60
C SER A 229 -6.64 -3.61 8.06
N SER A 230 -7.65 -4.44 8.33
CA SER A 230 -8.16 -4.72 9.69
C SER A 230 -7.13 -5.39 10.60
N SER A 231 -6.10 -6.03 10.03
CA SER A 231 -5.03 -6.69 10.77
C SER A 231 -4.19 -5.72 11.60
N TYR A 232 -4.11 -4.44 11.21
CA TYR A 232 -3.34 -3.44 11.97
C TYR A 232 -3.86 -3.30 13.40
N LEU A 233 -5.18 -3.18 13.58
CA LEU A 233 -5.80 -3.06 14.91
C LEU A 233 -5.51 -4.29 15.79
N PHE A 234 -5.61 -5.48 15.20
CA PHE A 234 -5.30 -6.72 15.91
C PHE A 234 -3.84 -6.75 16.35
N ASN A 235 -2.91 -6.39 15.47
CA ASN A 235 -1.48 -6.34 15.78
C ASN A 235 -1.17 -5.36 16.92
N TYR A 236 -1.78 -4.17 16.95
CA TYR A 236 -1.62 -3.24 18.06
C TYR A 236 -2.10 -3.81 19.39
N SER A 237 -3.23 -4.52 19.42
CA SER A 237 -3.73 -5.16 20.65
C SER A 237 -2.77 -6.24 21.16
N LEU A 238 -2.20 -7.04 20.24
CA LEU A 238 -1.23 -8.08 20.57
C LEU A 238 0.09 -7.48 21.07
N PHE A 239 0.60 -6.43 20.42
CA PHE A 239 1.80 -5.73 20.87
C PHE A 239 1.62 -5.11 22.26
N ALA A 240 0.45 -4.52 22.54
CA ALA A 240 0.14 -3.99 23.86
C ALA A 240 0.14 -5.09 24.94
N PHE A 241 -0.48 -6.24 24.66
CA PHE A 241 -0.45 -7.40 25.57
C PHE A 241 0.98 -7.88 25.84
N MET A 242 1.79 -8.05 24.79
CA MET A 242 3.17 -8.51 24.91
C MET A 242 4.06 -7.51 25.65
N GLN A 243 3.92 -6.21 25.37
CA GLN A 243 4.64 -5.14 26.04
C GLN A 243 4.31 -5.12 27.53
N PHE A 244 3.01 -5.14 27.89
CA PHE A 244 2.59 -5.15 29.29
C PHE A 244 3.14 -6.38 30.01
N THR A 245 2.96 -7.57 29.44
CA THR A 245 3.40 -8.83 30.05
C THR A 245 4.91 -8.85 30.26
N THR A 246 5.69 -8.38 29.28
CA THR A 246 7.15 -8.33 29.38
C THR A 246 7.58 -7.36 30.48
N GLN A 247 7.02 -6.15 30.51
CA GLN A 247 7.34 -5.16 31.55
C GLN A 247 6.95 -5.66 32.94
N TRP A 248 5.78 -6.27 33.07
CA TRP A 248 5.29 -6.85 34.32
C TRP A 248 6.20 -7.96 34.85
N VAL A 249 6.62 -8.89 33.98
CA VAL A 249 7.53 -9.97 34.35
C VAL A 249 8.92 -9.44 34.70
N VAL A 250 9.45 -8.46 33.96
CA VAL A 250 10.75 -7.84 34.24
C VAL A 250 10.73 -7.10 35.57
N LEU A 251 9.69 -6.31 35.85
CA LEU A 251 9.51 -5.61 37.13
C LEU A 251 9.37 -6.59 38.29
N GLY A 252 8.53 -7.62 38.15
CA GLY A 252 8.39 -8.68 39.15
C GLY A 252 9.71 -9.41 39.40
N GLY A 253 10.49 -9.66 38.34
CA GLY A 253 11.83 -10.24 38.41
C GLY A 253 12.83 -9.37 39.16
N LEU A 254 12.89 -8.09 38.82
CA LEU A 254 13.75 -7.11 39.49
C LEU A 254 13.40 -6.99 40.97
N LEU A 255 12.11 -6.89 41.32
CA LEU A 255 11.65 -6.84 42.70
C LEU A 255 12.02 -8.12 43.47
N TYR A 256 11.97 -9.29 42.83
CA TYR A 256 12.40 -10.55 43.43
C TYR A 256 13.89 -10.59 43.71
N ILE A 257 14.72 -10.20 42.74
CA ILE A 257 16.18 -10.14 42.90
C ILE A 257 16.56 -9.16 44.01
N LEU A 258 16.01 -7.94 43.99
CA LEU A 258 16.26 -6.91 45.00
C LEU A 258 15.84 -7.39 46.40
N SER A 259 14.65 -7.97 46.53
CA SER A 259 14.17 -8.51 47.81
C SER A 259 15.10 -9.59 48.37
N LYS A 260 15.65 -10.45 47.50
CA LYS A 260 16.64 -11.47 47.89
C LYS A 260 17.99 -10.86 48.28
N LEU A 261 18.47 -9.86 47.54
CA LEU A 261 19.74 -9.18 47.81
C LEU A 261 19.75 -8.47 49.16
N PHE A 262 18.64 -7.88 49.58
CA PHE A 262 18.50 -7.20 50.87
C PHE A 262 18.06 -8.12 52.02
N GLY A 263 18.11 -9.45 51.84
CA GLY A 263 17.79 -10.41 52.90
C GLY A 263 16.29 -10.56 53.21
N GLY A 264 15.41 -10.02 52.36
CA GLY A 264 13.97 -10.12 52.49
C GLY A 264 13.40 -11.50 52.12
N LYS A 265 12.24 -11.84 52.70
CA LYS A 265 11.46 -13.02 52.28
C LYS A 265 10.77 -12.73 50.95
N ALA A 266 11.40 -13.11 49.85
CA ALA A 266 10.85 -12.93 48.50
C ALA A 266 10.02 -14.14 48.08
N ALA A 267 8.74 -13.94 47.79
CA ALA A 267 7.88 -14.92 47.14
C ALA A 267 7.48 -14.40 45.75
N TRP A 268 7.87 -15.14 44.71
CA TRP A 268 7.64 -14.76 43.30
C TRP A 268 6.20 -14.37 43.02
N ARG A 269 5.25 -15.17 43.51
CA ARG A 269 3.80 -14.92 43.34
C ARG A 269 3.36 -13.59 43.96
N THR A 270 3.82 -13.29 45.16
CA THR A 270 3.47 -12.05 45.87
C THR A 270 4.02 -10.83 45.14
N LEU A 271 5.24 -10.93 44.63
CA LEU A 271 5.90 -9.83 43.92
C LEU A 271 5.29 -9.58 42.55
N LEU A 272 4.90 -10.62 41.80
CA LEU A 272 4.10 -10.45 40.58
C LEU A 272 2.71 -9.86 40.85
N THR A 273 2.18 -9.98 42.06
CA THR A 273 0.88 -9.39 42.40
C THR A 273 1.01 -7.88 42.68
N ILE A 274 2.21 -7.42 43.03
CA ILE A 274 2.52 -6.03 43.41
C ILE A 274 3.23 -5.26 42.28
N ALA A 275 3.95 -5.98 41.40
CA ALA A 275 4.57 -5.48 40.18
C ALA A 275 3.52 -5.05 39.15
#